data_AF-A0A2V5Y6H9-F1
#
_entry.id   AF-A0A2V5Y6H9-F1
#
_cell.length_a   1.000
_cell.length_b   1.000
_cell.length_c   1.000
_cell.angle_alpha   90.00
_cell.angle_beta   90.00
_cell.angle_gamma   90.00
#
_symmetry.space_group_name_H-M   'P 1'
#
loop_
_entity.id
_entity.type
_entity.pdbx_description
1 polymer ?
#
loop_
_entity_poly.entity_id
_entity_poly.type
_entity_poly.pdbx_seq_one_letter_code
_entity_poly.pdbx_strand_id
1 'polypeptide(L)'
;MNPNTAKTLIVRNAFFCAAAIVITSCGTATFSKTGSNAQIESLRNFELAFIDEFAVPGKRFNAAAFDAKVNQGNAKFQQAITDEKFTARRPVLVDLKGQFDADAAHLRSKASRGKVTPALASEMKKDVNKIYDHALGR
;
A
#
# COMPACT_ATOMS: atom_id res chain seq x y z
N MET A 1 59.23 18.70 -12.84
CA MET A 1 59.22 17.80 -11.66
C MET A 1 58.11 18.25 -10.73
N ASN A 2 57.14 17.37 -10.49
CA ASN A 2 56.04 17.56 -9.55
C ASN A 2 56.48 17.09 -8.15
N PRO A 3 56.05 17.74 -7.07
CA PRO A 3 55.87 17.06 -5.80
C PRO A 3 54.45 17.25 -5.27
N ASN A 4 53.65 16.19 -5.38
CA ASN A 4 52.54 15.93 -4.45
C ASN A 4 53.14 15.65 -3.06
N THR A 5 52.69 16.31 -2.00
CA THR A 5 52.58 15.73 -0.65
C THR A 5 51.63 16.58 0.20
N ALA A 6 50.50 15.99 0.57
CA ALA A 6 49.54 16.52 1.53
C ALA A 6 50.12 16.57 2.96
N LYS A 7 49.65 17.51 3.79
CA LYS A 7 49.40 17.28 5.23
C LYS A 7 48.61 18.43 5.88
N THR A 8 47.42 18.06 6.29
CA THR A 8 46.49 18.56 7.31
C THR A 8 47.10 19.34 8.49
N LEU A 9 46.52 20.49 8.85
CA LEU A 9 46.42 21.04 10.23
C LEU A 9 45.35 22.17 10.22
N ILE A 10 44.09 21.92 10.57
CA ILE A 10 43.49 21.98 11.92
C ILE A 10 43.25 23.42 12.44
N VAL A 11 41.94 23.73 12.54
CA VAL A 11 41.24 24.49 13.60
C VAL A 11 41.15 26.01 13.46
N ARG A 12 39.89 26.51 13.35
CA ARG A 12 39.26 27.39 14.36
C ARG A 12 37.78 27.67 14.08
N ASN A 13 36.94 26.96 14.82
CA ASN A 13 35.83 27.49 15.62
C ASN A 13 34.98 28.65 15.04
N ALA A 14 33.77 28.34 14.57
CA ALA A 14 32.66 29.27 14.56
C ALA A 14 31.41 28.56 15.11
N PHE A 15 31.33 28.65 16.44
CA PHE A 15 30.15 28.35 17.25
C PHE A 15 29.03 29.30 16.81
N PHE A 16 27.96 28.77 16.20
CA PHE A 16 26.70 29.49 16.09
C PHE A 16 25.61 28.76 16.86
N CYS A 17 25.27 29.39 17.98
CA CYS A 17 24.18 29.07 18.88
C CYS A 17 22.81 29.11 18.20
N ALA A 18 21.95 28.23 18.71
CA ALA A 18 20.52 28.44 18.99
C ALA A 18 19.55 28.63 17.81
N ALA A 19 18.84 27.53 17.52
CA ALA A 19 17.39 27.53 17.66
C ALA A 19 16.95 26.14 18.13
N ALA A 20 16.68 26.01 19.43
CA ALA A 20 15.93 24.87 19.94
C ALA A 20 14.49 24.97 19.42
N ILE A 21 14.19 24.27 18.33
CA ILE A 21 12.81 24.06 17.93
C ILE A 21 12.28 22.89 18.77
N VAL A 22 11.73 23.21 19.93
CA VAL A 22 10.78 22.32 20.60
C VAL A 22 9.52 22.34 19.74
N ILE A 23 9.45 21.47 18.73
CA ILE A 23 8.18 21.17 18.08
C ILE A 23 7.44 20.27 19.07
N THR A 24 6.52 20.87 19.81
CA THR A 24 5.48 20.15 20.53
C THR A 24 4.76 19.25 19.51
N SER A 25 5.11 17.96 19.52
CA SER A 25 4.73 16.98 18.51
C SER A 25 3.28 16.55 18.68
N CYS A 26 2.34 17.40 18.27
CA CYS A 26 0.95 17.02 18.01
C CYS A 26 0.55 17.20 16.54
N GLY A 27 1.45 17.67 15.67
CA GLY A 27 1.15 17.89 14.24
C GLY A 27 1.42 16.67 13.35
N THR A 28 2.54 15.98 13.54
CA THR A 28 3.00 14.91 12.63
C THR A 28 2.09 13.69 12.61
N ALA A 29 1.48 13.32 13.74
CA ALA A 29 0.58 12.17 13.83
C ALA A 29 -0.71 12.34 12.99
N THR A 30 -1.24 13.56 12.91
CA THR A 30 -2.48 13.84 12.17
C THR A 30 -2.23 13.85 10.66
N PHE A 31 -1.13 14.45 10.20
CA PHE A 31 -0.76 14.43 8.77
C PHE A 31 -0.43 13.02 8.29
N SER A 32 0.29 12.21 9.08
CA SER A 32 0.59 10.81 8.73
C SER A 32 -0.67 9.95 8.70
N LYS A 33 -1.64 10.19 9.60
CA LYS A 33 -2.91 9.46 9.63
C LYS A 33 -3.78 9.78 8.41
N THR A 34 -3.89 11.04 8.01
CA THR A 34 -4.65 11.43 6.80
C THR A 34 -4.03 10.84 5.53
N GLY A 35 -2.69 10.90 5.39
CA GLY A 35 -1.99 10.29 4.26
C GLY A 35 -2.13 8.77 4.20
N SER A 36 -1.99 8.09 5.35
CA SER A 36 -2.20 6.65 5.47
C SER A 36 -3.64 6.23 5.10
N ASN A 37 -4.64 6.98 5.58
CA ASN A 37 -6.03 6.73 5.22
C ASN A 37 -6.27 6.87 3.70
N ALA A 38 -5.74 7.92 3.06
CA ALA A 38 -5.87 8.10 1.62
C ALA A 38 -5.19 6.97 0.82
N GLN A 39 -4.05 6.47 1.31
CA GLN A 39 -3.38 5.31 0.73
C GLN A 39 -4.22 4.04 0.86
N ILE A 40 -4.82 3.78 2.02
CA ILE A 40 -5.73 2.64 2.25
C ILE A 40 -6.96 2.74 1.34
N GLU A 41 -7.55 3.93 1.16
CA GLU A 41 -8.64 4.13 0.20
C GLU A 41 -8.22 3.88 -1.25
N SER A 42 -6.99 4.25 -1.63
CA SER A 42 -6.45 3.94 -2.96
C SER A 42 -6.34 2.43 -3.21
N LEU A 43 -5.91 1.67 -2.20
CA LEU A 43 -5.86 0.20 -2.25
C LEU A 43 -7.26 -0.41 -2.36
N ARG A 44 -8.25 0.09 -1.58
CA ARG A 44 -9.66 -0.31 -1.70
C ARG A 44 -10.17 -0.14 -3.12
N ASN A 45 -9.97 1.04 -3.70
CA ASN A 45 -10.45 1.35 -5.04
C ASN A 45 -9.80 0.47 -6.10
N PHE A 46 -8.52 0.15 -5.93
CA PHE A 46 -7.82 -0.79 -6.81
C PHE A 46 -8.44 -2.19 -6.74
N GLU A 47 -8.70 -2.69 -5.54
CA GLU A 47 -9.23 -4.03 -5.33
C GLU A 47 -10.69 -4.17 -5.81
N LEU A 48 -11.52 -3.14 -5.60
CA LEU A 48 -12.87 -3.08 -6.17
C LEU A 48 -12.82 -3.11 -7.70
N ALA A 49 -11.94 -2.33 -8.33
CA ALA A 49 -11.76 -2.34 -9.78
C ALA A 49 -11.24 -3.69 -10.30
N PHE A 50 -10.36 -4.36 -9.53
CA PHE A 50 -9.91 -5.71 -9.83
C PHE A 50 -11.08 -6.71 -9.84
N ILE A 51 -11.97 -6.64 -8.84
CA ILE A 51 -13.17 -7.49 -8.80
C ILE A 51 -14.08 -7.18 -9.99
N ASP A 52 -14.34 -5.90 -10.30
CA ASP A 52 -15.18 -5.52 -11.44
C ASP A 52 -14.60 -6.02 -12.79
N GLU A 53 -13.27 -6.07 -12.91
CA GLU A 53 -12.60 -6.52 -14.13
C GLU A 53 -12.65 -8.06 -14.30
N PHE A 54 -12.52 -8.82 -13.22
CA PHE A 54 -12.30 -10.28 -13.27
C PHE A 54 -13.43 -11.14 -12.70
N ALA A 55 -14.35 -10.57 -11.92
CA ALA A 55 -15.56 -11.24 -11.44
C ALA A 55 -16.78 -10.96 -12.35
N VAL A 56 -16.56 -11.01 -13.68
CA VAL A 56 -17.60 -10.82 -14.68
C VAL A 56 -18.19 -12.17 -15.10
N PRO A 57 -19.50 -12.44 -14.87
CA PRO A 57 -20.15 -13.67 -15.30
C PRO A 57 -20.10 -13.85 -16.82
N GLY A 58 -19.83 -15.08 -17.28
CA GLY A 58 -19.78 -15.42 -18.71
C GLY A 58 -18.56 -14.88 -19.48
N LYS A 59 -17.73 -14.03 -18.86
CA LYS A 59 -16.47 -13.56 -19.47
C LYS A 59 -15.45 -14.69 -19.52
N ARG A 60 -14.82 -14.90 -20.68
CA ARG A 60 -13.71 -15.85 -20.81
C ARG A 60 -12.55 -15.42 -19.93
N PHE A 61 -12.06 -16.33 -19.08
CA PHE A 61 -10.95 -16.06 -18.19
C PHE A 61 -9.64 -15.89 -18.98
N ASN A 62 -8.97 -14.75 -18.79
CA ASN A 62 -7.63 -14.47 -19.31
C ASN A 62 -6.62 -14.49 -18.16
N ALA A 63 -5.92 -15.61 -18.02
CA ALA A 63 -4.96 -15.82 -16.94
C ALA A 63 -3.79 -14.81 -16.98
N ALA A 64 -3.29 -14.47 -18.17
CA ALA A 64 -2.17 -13.54 -18.30
C ALA A 64 -2.53 -12.12 -17.85
N ALA A 65 -3.70 -11.62 -18.24
CA ALA A 65 -4.19 -10.32 -17.79
C ALA A 65 -4.46 -10.32 -16.28
N PHE A 66 -5.04 -11.41 -15.77
CA PHE A 66 -5.27 -11.60 -14.35
C PHE A 66 -3.97 -11.55 -13.55
N ASP A 67 -2.97 -12.34 -13.95
CA ASP A 67 -1.67 -12.42 -13.27
C ASP A 67 -0.92 -11.08 -13.31
N ALA A 68 -0.99 -10.36 -14.43
CA ALA A 68 -0.44 -9.01 -14.53
C ALA A 68 -1.10 -8.05 -13.54
N LYS A 69 -2.43 -8.12 -13.38
CA LYS A 69 -3.15 -7.28 -12.43
C LYS A 69 -2.87 -7.64 -10.97
N VAL A 70 -2.74 -8.94 -10.67
CA VAL A 70 -2.32 -9.41 -9.34
C VAL A 70 -0.92 -8.90 -9.00
N ASN A 71 0.02 -8.97 -9.94
CA ASN A 71 1.37 -8.43 -9.74
C ASN A 71 1.36 -6.91 -9.53
N GLN A 72 0.51 -6.18 -10.26
CA GLN A 72 0.31 -4.75 -10.04
C GLN A 72 -0.22 -4.46 -8.63
N GLY A 73 -1.19 -5.23 -8.16
CA GLY A 73 -1.72 -5.12 -6.80
C GLY A 73 -0.65 -5.37 -5.76
N ASN A 74 0.09 -6.48 -5.88
CA ASN A 74 1.19 -6.83 -4.98
C ASN A 74 2.25 -5.73 -4.90
N ALA A 75 2.63 -5.14 -6.02
CA ALA A 75 3.55 -4.01 -6.03
C ALA A 75 2.98 -2.78 -5.29
N LYS A 76 1.69 -2.48 -5.47
CA LYS A 76 1.01 -1.37 -4.76
C LYS A 76 0.97 -1.59 -3.25
N PHE A 77 0.60 -2.77 -2.79
CA PHE A 77 0.59 -3.10 -1.36
C PHE A 77 2.01 -3.05 -0.77
N GLN A 78 3.00 -3.62 -1.46
CA GLN A 78 4.38 -3.59 -1.00
C GLN A 78 4.92 -2.15 -0.90
N GLN A 79 4.60 -1.30 -1.88
CA GLN A 79 4.94 0.11 -1.84
C GLN A 79 4.29 0.80 -0.64
N ALA A 80 2.98 0.55 -0.40
CA ALA A 80 2.27 1.13 0.73
C ALA A 80 2.90 0.73 2.08
N ILE A 81 3.20 -0.55 2.26
CA ILE A 81 3.87 -1.06 3.47
C ILE A 81 5.24 -0.38 3.68
N THR A 82 6.00 -0.20 2.60
CA THR A 82 7.34 0.40 2.63
C THR A 82 7.30 1.89 2.93
N ASP A 83 6.35 2.61 2.35
CA ASP A 83 6.23 4.06 2.49
C ASP A 83 5.57 4.49 3.79
N GLU A 84 4.83 3.60 4.45
CA GLU A 84 4.05 3.89 5.65
C GLU A 84 4.93 4.48 6.77
N LYS A 85 4.59 5.71 7.16
CA LYS A 85 5.28 6.48 8.21
C LYS A 85 4.61 6.32 9.56
N PHE A 86 3.31 6.03 9.60
CA PHE A 86 2.59 5.72 10.82
C PHE A 86 2.75 4.22 11.13
N THR A 87 3.76 3.87 11.91
CA THR A 87 4.20 2.48 12.13
C THR A 87 3.09 1.54 12.61
N ALA A 88 2.13 2.04 13.40
CA ALA A 88 0.96 1.29 13.85
C ALA A 88 0.04 0.80 12.71
N ARG A 89 0.14 1.38 11.51
CA ARG A 89 -0.62 0.99 10.31
C ARG A 89 0.05 -0.08 9.47
N ARG A 90 1.34 -0.36 9.66
CA ARG A 90 2.04 -1.38 8.86
C ARG A 90 1.42 -2.77 9.01
N PRO A 91 1.06 -3.26 10.21
CA PRO A 91 0.38 -4.55 10.34
C PRO A 91 -0.94 -4.58 9.57
N VAL A 92 -1.73 -3.49 9.63
CA VAL A 92 -2.98 -3.36 8.87
C VAL A 92 -2.74 -3.49 7.36
N LEU A 93 -1.70 -2.84 6.83
CA LEU A 93 -1.36 -2.93 5.40
C LEU A 93 -0.90 -4.34 4.99
N VAL A 94 -0.18 -5.05 5.88
CA VAL A 94 0.21 -6.44 5.66
C VAL A 94 -1.02 -7.35 5.64
N ASP A 95 -1.96 -7.15 6.56
CA ASP A 95 -3.22 -7.91 6.60
C ASP A 95 -4.07 -7.66 5.35
N LEU A 96 -4.17 -6.40 4.91
CA LEU A 96 -4.88 -6.05 3.67
C LEU A 96 -4.22 -6.69 2.43
N LYS A 97 -2.89 -6.78 2.39
CA LYS A 97 -2.20 -7.52 1.32
C LYS A 97 -2.58 -9.00 1.36
N GLY A 98 -2.60 -9.61 2.55
CA GLY A 98 -3.02 -11.01 2.72
C GLY A 98 -4.45 -11.26 2.25
N GLN A 99 -5.36 -10.31 2.53
CA GLN A 99 -6.73 -10.35 2.04
C GLN A 99 -6.78 -10.30 0.50
N PHE A 100 -6.05 -9.36 -0.12
CA PHE A 100 -5.98 -9.26 -1.58
C PHE A 100 -5.46 -10.56 -2.22
N ASP A 101 -4.42 -11.18 -1.64
CA ASP A 101 -3.89 -12.46 -2.13
C ASP A 101 -4.95 -13.58 -2.05
N ALA A 102 -5.73 -13.62 -0.96
CA ALA A 102 -6.81 -14.58 -0.77
C ALA A 102 -7.96 -14.36 -1.77
N ASP A 103 -8.37 -13.12 -1.98
CA ASP A 103 -9.42 -12.75 -2.93
C ASP A 103 -9.00 -13.04 -4.38
N ALA A 104 -7.75 -12.73 -4.74
CA ALA A 104 -7.19 -13.10 -6.03
C ALA A 104 -7.16 -14.63 -6.23
N ALA A 105 -6.72 -15.40 -5.24
CA ALA A 105 -6.72 -16.86 -5.32
C ALA A 105 -8.14 -17.43 -5.47
N HIS A 106 -9.08 -16.92 -4.70
CA HIS A 106 -10.49 -17.32 -4.76
C HIS A 106 -11.08 -17.01 -6.13
N LEU A 107 -10.89 -15.78 -6.64
CA LEU A 107 -11.42 -15.36 -7.93
C LEU A 107 -10.78 -16.14 -9.09
N ARG A 108 -9.46 -16.39 -9.07
CA ARG A 108 -8.79 -17.23 -10.07
C ARG A 108 -9.43 -18.62 -10.13
N SER A 109 -9.68 -19.22 -8.98
CA SER A 109 -10.31 -20.55 -8.87
C SER A 109 -11.72 -20.56 -9.45
N LYS A 110 -12.52 -19.51 -9.22
CA LYS A 110 -13.89 -19.41 -9.76
C LYS A 110 -13.88 -19.12 -11.26
N ALA A 111 -13.08 -18.14 -11.70
CA ALA A 111 -13.01 -17.70 -13.09
C ALA A 111 -12.48 -18.78 -14.03
N SER A 112 -11.41 -19.49 -13.65
CA SER A 112 -10.86 -20.60 -14.44
C SER A 112 -11.85 -21.76 -14.67
N ARG A 113 -12.85 -21.91 -13.79
CA ARG A 113 -13.91 -22.93 -13.89
C ARG A 113 -15.22 -22.40 -14.46
N GLY A 114 -15.27 -21.13 -14.90
CA GLY A 114 -16.50 -20.48 -15.36
C GLY A 114 -17.58 -20.35 -14.27
N LYS A 115 -17.19 -20.35 -12.99
CA LYS A 115 -18.09 -20.32 -11.81
C LYS A 115 -18.22 -18.94 -11.18
N VAL A 116 -17.99 -17.89 -11.95
CA VAL A 116 -18.20 -16.50 -11.52
C VAL A 116 -19.67 -16.17 -11.66
N THR A 117 -20.28 -15.69 -10.57
CA THR A 117 -21.70 -15.30 -10.52
C THR A 117 -21.84 -13.83 -10.11
N PRO A 118 -22.97 -13.17 -10.42
CA PRO A 118 -23.24 -11.83 -9.91
C PRO A 118 -23.21 -11.75 -8.38
N ALA A 119 -23.68 -12.81 -7.72
CA ALA A 119 -23.65 -12.93 -6.26
C ALA A 119 -22.22 -12.92 -5.73
N LEU A 120 -21.31 -13.72 -6.32
CA LEU A 120 -19.90 -13.74 -5.93
C LEU A 120 -19.26 -12.35 -6.03
N ALA A 121 -19.45 -11.65 -7.16
CA ALA A 121 -18.89 -10.31 -7.34
C ALA A 121 -19.44 -9.30 -6.31
N SER A 122 -20.72 -9.42 -5.98
CA SER A 122 -21.38 -8.56 -4.98
C SER A 122 -20.89 -8.84 -3.57
N GLU A 123 -20.76 -10.11 -3.20
CA GLU A 123 -20.24 -10.56 -1.90
C GLU A 123 -18.79 -10.12 -1.71
N MET A 124 -17.92 -10.38 -2.69
CA MET A 124 -16.51 -9.95 -2.59
C MET A 124 -16.39 -8.43 -2.43
N LYS A 125 -17.15 -7.63 -3.19
CA LYS A 125 -17.13 -6.16 -3.03
C LYS A 125 -17.63 -5.72 -1.65
N LYS A 126 -18.64 -6.40 -1.11
CA LYS A 126 -19.15 -6.14 0.24
C LYS A 126 -18.08 -6.45 1.29
N ASP A 127 -17.39 -7.57 1.16
CA ASP A 127 -16.34 -7.99 2.09
C ASP A 127 -15.13 -7.04 2.03
N VAL A 128 -14.69 -6.67 0.82
CA VAL A 128 -13.67 -5.63 0.62
C VAL A 128 -14.09 -4.34 1.32
N ASN A 129 -15.30 -3.84 1.07
CA ASN A 129 -15.77 -2.62 1.72
C ASN A 129 -15.70 -2.72 3.24
N LYS A 130 -16.20 -3.81 3.83
CA LYS A 130 -16.18 -4.03 5.27
C LYS A 130 -14.76 -4.06 5.85
N ILE A 131 -13.85 -4.78 5.20
CA ILE A 131 -12.46 -4.93 5.65
C ILE A 131 -11.73 -3.58 5.62
N TYR A 132 -11.92 -2.81 4.55
CA TYR A 132 -11.29 -1.50 4.42
C TYR A 132 -11.94 -0.44 5.31
N ASP A 133 -13.25 -0.48 5.54
CA ASP A 133 -13.91 0.39 6.51
C ASP A 133 -13.38 0.12 7.94
N HIS A 134 -13.25 -1.15 8.32
CA HIS A 134 -12.62 -1.53 9.59
C HIS A 134 -11.16 -1.05 9.67
N ALA A 135 -10.38 -1.22 8.60
CA ALA A 135 -9.03 -0.67 8.53
C ALA A 135 -9.08 0.86 8.74
N LEU A 136 -9.97 1.59 8.08
CA LEU A 136 -10.07 3.05 8.21
C LEU A 136 -10.66 3.51 9.56
N GLY A 137 -11.21 2.60 10.37
CA GLY A 137 -11.86 2.90 11.65
C GLY A 137 -13.26 3.50 11.45
N ARG A 138 -14.00 3.01 10.47
CA ARG A 138 -15.38 3.39 10.13
C ARG A 138 -16.37 2.28 10.46
#